data_AF-A0A950KKT2-F1
#
_entry.id   AF-A0A950KKT2-F1
#
_cell.length_a   1.000
_cell.length_b   1.000
_cell.length_c   1.000
_cell.angle_alpha   90.00
_cell.angle_beta   90.00
_cell.angle_gamma   90.00
#
_symmetry.space_group_name_H-M   'P 1'
#
loop_
_entity.id
_entity.type
_entity.pdbx_description
1 polymer ?
#
loop_
_entity_poly.entity_id
_entity_poly.type
_entity_poly.pdbx_seq_one_letter_code
_entity_poly.pdbx_strand_id
1 'polypeptide(L)'
;MKVGDPVFIVSYRSGLEPGTRARIVALDGSSAWVSVSSPAEPRVFPVQTWDLLPARTYGCAVLHVVCDTIRSLKASGGSTLLLTPEQLVRKLVEHGLSPRVARQCVELWDTQQ
;
A
#
# COMPACT_ATOMS: atom_id res chain seq x y z
N MET A 1 -3.05 9.30 -15.08
CA MET A 1 -4.15 8.40 -14.67
C MET A 1 -5.27 8.54 -15.68
N LYS A 2 -5.87 7.42 -16.11
CA LYS A 2 -7.00 7.35 -17.04
C LYS A 2 -7.94 6.21 -16.64
N VAL A 3 -9.15 6.20 -17.19
CA VAL A 3 -10.10 5.09 -17.02
C VAL A 3 -9.44 3.77 -17.40
N GLY A 4 -9.63 2.75 -16.57
CA GLY A 4 -8.99 1.44 -16.68
C GLY A 4 -7.65 1.30 -15.96
N ASP A 5 -6.99 2.41 -15.58
CA ASP A 5 -5.70 2.33 -14.89
C ASP A 5 -5.85 1.66 -13.51
N PRO A 6 -4.92 0.77 -13.14
CA PRO A 6 -4.82 0.25 -11.79
C PRO A 6 -4.23 1.31 -10.85
N VAL A 7 -4.92 1.52 -9.74
CA VAL A 7 -4.54 2.50 -8.69
C VAL A 7 -4.64 1.87 -7.32
N PHE A 8 -4.02 2.52 -6.34
CA PHE A 8 -4.14 2.18 -4.93
C PHE A 8 -4.66 3.38 -4.16
N ILE A 9 -5.56 3.11 -3.22
CA ILE A 9 -6.03 4.10 -2.24
C ILE A 9 -4.87 4.40 -1.29
N VAL A 10 -4.60 5.67 -1.00
CA VAL A 10 -3.54 6.09 -0.06
C VAL A 10 -4.04 6.89 1.13
N SER A 11 -5.35 7.14 1.23
CA SER A 11 -5.96 7.83 2.37
C SER A 11 -7.23 7.13 2.86
N TYR A 12 -7.60 7.40 4.12
CA TYR A 12 -8.81 6.87 4.73
C TYR A 12 -10.09 7.66 4.38
N ARG A 13 -9.97 8.76 3.61
CA ARG A 13 -11.10 9.69 3.36
C ARG A 13 -12.26 9.07 2.57
N SER A 14 -11.95 8.04 1.78
CA SER A 14 -12.92 7.31 0.97
C SER A 14 -13.68 6.22 1.74
N GLY A 15 -13.35 5.99 3.01
CA GLY A 15 -13.83 4.82 3.76
C GLY A 15 -13.18 3.50 3.35
N LEU A 16 -12.25 3.53 2.39
CA LEU A 16 -11.43 2.39 1.99
C LEU A 16 -10.10 2.43 2.75
N GLU A 17 -9.55 1.25 3.02
CA GLU A 17 -8.23 1.14 3.65
C GLU A 17 -7.10 1.54 2.69
N PRO A 18 -6.08 2.30 3.12
CA PRO A 18 -4.87 2.53 2.35
C PRO A 18 -4.17 1.22 1.95
N GLY A 19 -3.77 1.15 0.69
CA GLY A 19 -3.27 -0.05 0.05
C GLY A 19 -4.36 -0.91 -0.59
N THR A 20 -5.63 -0.52 -0.51
CA THR A 20 -6.69 -1.15 -1.30
C THR A 20 -6.44 -0.91 -2.79
N ARG A 21 -6.30 -2.00 -3.54
CA ARG A 21 -6.18 -1.96 -4.99
C ARG A 21 -7.54 -1.66 -5.61
N ALA A 22 -7.56 -0.76 -6.59
CA ALA A 22 -8.75 -0.39 -7.33
C ALA A 22 -8.44 -0.18 -8.82
N ARG A 23 -9.49 0.01 -9.63
CA ARG A 23 -9.40 0.45 -11.03
C ARG A 23 -10.26 1.68 -11.26
N ILE A 24 -9.77 2.65 -12.00
CA ILE A 24 -10.55 3.84 -12.37
C ILE A 24 -11.65 3.42 -13.34
N VAL A 25 -12.91 3.74 -13.02
CA VAL A 25 -14.07 3.51 -13.90
C VAL A 25 -14.61 4.80 -14.51
N ALA A 26 -14.43 5.95 -13.83
CA ALA A 26 -14.75 7.27 -14.37
C ALA A 26 -13.85 8.35 -13.74
N LEU A 27 -13.73 9.49 -14.43
CA LEU A 27 -13.00 10.68 -14.00
C LEU A 27 -13.86 11.92 -14.24
N ASP A 28 -13.89 12.82 -13.27
CA ASP A 28 -14.55 14.13 -13.37
C ASP A 28 -13.76 15.16 -12.56
N GLY A 29 -12.99 16.01 -13.24
CA GLY A 29 -12.12 16.99 -12.61
C GLY A 29 -11.15 16.35 -11.59
N SER A 30 -11.28 16.74 -10.32
CA SER A 30 -10.48 16.19 -9.20
C SER A 30 -11.08 14.93 -8.57
N SER A 31 -12.21 14.45 -9.08
CA SER A 31 -12.89 13.26 -8.59
C SER A 31 -12.67 12.08 -9.53
N ALA A 32 -12.57 10.88 -8.95
CA ALA A 32 -12.51 9.63 -9.65
C ALA A 32 -13.52 8.66 -9.05
N TRP A 33 -14.12 7.81 -9.88
CA TRP A 33 -14.86 6.65 -9.43
C TRP A 33 -13.97 5.46 -9.63
N VAL A 34 -13.79 4.67 -8.57
CA VAL A 34 -12.91 3.50 -8.61
C VAL A 34 -13.68 2.25 -8.22
N SER A 35 -13.47 1.18 -8.98
CA SER A 35 -13.98 -0.14 -8.63
C SER A 35 -12.97 -0.88 -7.76
N VAL A 36 -13.44 -1.40 -6.63
CA VAL A 36 -12.69 -2.30 -5.75
C VAL A 36 -13.30 -3.68 -5.90
N SER A 37 -12.46 -4.66 -6.27
CA SER A 37 -12.89 -6.05 -6.34
C SER A 37 -13.19 -6.56 -4.93
N SER A 38 -14.43 -6.99 -4.70
CA SER A 38 -14.82 -7.73 -3.50
C SER A 38 -15.27 -9.15 -3.88
N PRO A 39 -15.23 -10.12 -2.96
CA PRO A 39 -15.66 -11.50 -3.24
C PRO A 39 -17.14 -11.62 -3.61
N ALA A 40 -17.97 -10.70 -3.13
CA ALA A 40 -19.40 -10.69 -3.42
C ALA A 40 -19.68 -10.05 -4.78
N GLU A 41 -19.20 -8.81 -5.00
CA GLU A 41 -19.40 -8.05 -6.23
C GLU A 41 -18.44 -6.82 -6.27
N PRO A 42 -18.02 -6.34 -7.46
CA PRO A 42 -17.27 -5.10 -7.57
C PRO A 42 -18.08 -3.90 -7.06
N ARG A 43 -17.55 -3.16 -6.08
CA ARG A 43 -18.19 -1.93 -5.58
C ARG A 43 -17.45 -0.71 -6.12
N VAL A 44 -18.22 0.33 -6.48
CA VAL A 44 -17.68 1.59 -6.99
C VAL A 44 -17.73 2.65 -5.90
N PHE A 45 -16.61 3.34 -5.70
CA PHE A 45 -16.47 4.38 -4.68
C PHE A 45 -16.06 5.70 -5.33
N PRO A 46 -16.69 6.82 -4.99
CA PRO A 46 -16.18 8.14 -5.33
C PRO A 46 -14.98 8.46 -4.43
N VAL A 47 -13.89 8.91 -5.04
CA VAL A 47 -12.64 9.27 -4.36
C VAL A 47 -12.04 10.51 -5.01
N GLN A 48 -11.19 11.24 -4.30
CA GLN A 48 -10.44 12.32 -4.91
C GLN A 48 -9.18 11.78 -5.60
N THR A 49 -8.76 12.40 -6.69
CA THR A 49 -7.60 11.94 -7.46
C THR A 49 -6.29 12.00 -6.67
N TRP A 50 -6.18 12.90 -5.69
CA TRP A 50 -5.02 12.96 -4.79
C TRP A 50 -5.01 11.89 -3.70
N ASP A 51 -6.13 11.19 -3.49
CA ASP A 51 -6.22 10.03 -2.59
C ASP A 51 -5.80 8.72 -3.31
N LEU A 52 -5.37 8.83 -4.57
CA LEU A 52 -4.96 7.73 -5.42
C LEU A 52 -3.48 7.83 -5.80
N LEU A 53 -2.81 6.69 -5.79
CA LEU A 53 -1.53 6.53 -6.49
C LEU A 53 -1.65 5.52 -7.63
N PRO A 54 -1.08 5.81 -8.81
CA PRO A 54 -0.88 4.81 -9.85
C PRO A 54 -0.13 3.59 -9.30
N ALA A 55 -0.46 2.39 -9.76
CA ALA A 55 0.14 1.15 -9.25
C ALA A 55 1.68 1.15 -9.21
N ARG A 56 2.32 1.70 -10.25
CA ARG A 56 3.79 1.82 -10.29
C ARG A 56 4.32 2.76 -9.21
N THR A 57 3.73 3.95 -9.09
CA THR A 57 4.12 4.96 -8.09
C THR A 57 3.89 4.44 -6.67
N TYR A 58 2.77 3.75 -6.44
CA TYR A 58 2.46 3.12 -5.16
C TYR A 58 3.49 2.04 -4.82
N GLY A 59 3.81 1.14 -5.76
CA GLY A 59 4.84 0.11 -5.57
C GLY A 59 6.22 0.70 -5.22
N CYS A 60 6.64 1.77 -5.92
CA CYS A 60 7.88 2.47 -5.60
C CYS A 60 7.86 3.08 -4.20
N ALA A 61 6.75 3.71 -3.79
CA ALA A 61 6.61 4.28 -2.45
C ALA A 61 6.71 3.21 -1.36
N VAL A 62 6.04 2.06 -1.55
CA VAL A 62 6.13 0.92 -0.61
C VAL A 62 7.56 0.40 -0.52
N LEU A 63 8.23 0.19 -1.66
CA LEU A 63 9.62 -0.28 -1.70
C LEU A 63 10.58 0.69 -1.01
N HIS A 64 10.38 2.00 -1.19
CA HIS A 64 11.19 3.01 -0.51
C HIS A 64 11.06 2.88 1.01
N VAL A 65 9.84 2.79 1.54
CA VAL A 65 9.63 2.62 2.99
C VAL A 65 10.27 1.33 3.50
N VAL A 66 10.13 0.22 2.77
CA VAL A 66 10.77 -1.06 3.15
C VAL A 66 12.29 -0.93 3.18
N CYS A 67 12.90 -0.35 2.14
CA CYS A 67 14.34 -0.13 2.08
C CYS A 67 14.83 0.79 3.21
N ASP A 68 14.12 1.87 3.47
CA ASP A 68 14.48 2.82 4.53
C ASP A 68 14.36 2.20 5.93
N THR A 69 13.32 1.40 6.16
CA THR A 69 13.16 0.63 7.40
C THR A 69 14.34 -0.32 7.61
N ILE A 70 14.75 -1.05 6.56
CA ILE A 70 15.89 -1.98 6.63
C ILE A 70 17.21 -1.22 6.88
N ARG A 71 17.42 -0.08 6.22
CA ARG A 71 18.61 0.77 6.44
C ARG A 71 18.66 1.28 7.87
N SER A 72 17.53 1.74 8.40
CA SER A 72 17.38 2.22 9.78
C SER A 72 17.74 1.12 10.79
N LEU A 73 17.22 -0.09 10.59
CA LEU A 73 17.53 -1.25 11.45
C LEU A 73 19.02 -1.63 11.43
N LYS A 74 19.65 -1.63 10.24
CA LYS A 74 21.08 -1.89 10.10
C LYS A 74 21.93 -0.82 10.80
N ALA A 75 21.53 0.44 10.68
CA ALA A 75 22.23 1.56 11.30
C ALA A 75 22.15 1.53 12.83
N SER A 76 21.05 1.02 13.40
CA SER A 76 20.90 0.84 14.86
C SER A 76 21.63 -0.40 15.42
N GLY A 77 22.49 -1.06 14.63
CA GLY A 77 23.15 -2.30 15.03
C GLY A 77 22.22 -3.51 15.11
N GLY A 78 21.00 -3.40 14.58
CA GLY A 78 20.03 -4.48 14.53
C GLY A 78 20.26 -5.36 13.31
N SER A 79 20.22 -6.68 13.49
CA SER A 79 20.14 -7.61 12.37
C SER A 79 18.68 -7.84 12.00
N THR A 80 18.32 -7.59 10.73
CA THR A 80 16.99 -7.95 10.21
C THR A 80 16.71 -9.45 10.27
N LEU A 81 17.75 -10.28 10.38
CA LEU A 81 17.65 -11.75 10.53
C LEU A 81 17.26 -12.19 11.95
N LEU A 82 17.27 -11.28 12.93
CA LEU A 82 16.90 -11.57 14.32
C LEU A 82 15.49 -11.09 14.66
N LEU A 83 14.80 -10.43 13.72
CA LEU A 83 13.44 -9.94 13.95
C LEU A 83 12.41 -11.01 13.61
N THR A 84 11.43 -11.19 14.48
CA THR A 84 10.25 -11.98 14.12
C THR A 84 9.44 -11.25 13.04
N PRO A 85 8.62 -11.96 12.24
CA PRO A 85 7.72 -11.35 11.28
C PRO A 85 6.87 -10.21 11.88
N GLU A 86 6.37 -10.37 13.11
CA GLU A 86 5.56 -9.37 13.80
C GLU A 86 6.37 -8.11 14.17
N GLN A 87 7.64 -8.27 14.53
CA GLN A 87 8.53 -7.14 14.82
C GLN A 87 8.83 -6.36 13.54
N LEU A 88 9.04 -7.06 12.41
CA LEU A 88 9.25 -6.43 11.13
C LEU A 88 7.99 -5.70 10.64
N VAL A 89 6.80 -6.31 10.76
CA VAL A 89 5.52 -5.63 10.47
C VAL A 89 5.38 -4.36 11.29
N ARG A 90 5.66 -4.42 12.61
CA ARG A 90 5.58 -3.24 13.48
C ARG A 90 6.51 -2.13 13.01
N LYS A 91 7.76 -2.47 12.64
CA LYS A 91 8.74 -1.50 12.14
C LYS A 91 8.29 -0.84 10.83
N LEU A 92 7.72 -1.61 9.92
CA LEU A 92 7.17 -1.09 8.66
C LEU A 92 5.97 -0.15 8.89
N VAL A 93 5.12 -0.46 9.88
CA VAL A 93 4.01 0.42 10.28
C VAL A 93 4.53 1.71 10.91
N GLU A 94 5.55 1.63 11.78
CA GLU A 94 6.21 2.81 12.36
C GLU A 94 6.81 3.74 11.29
N HIS A 95 7.22 3.20 10.15
CA HIS A 95 7.74 3.98 9.01
C HIS A 95 6.66 4.37 7.98
N GLY A 96 5.37 4.18 8.31
CA GLY A 96 4.25 4.76 7.57
C GLY A 96 3.53 3.82 6.60
N LEU A 97 3.83 2.51 6.58
CA LEU A 97 2.98 1.56 5.86
C LEU A 97 1.69 1.29 6.62
N SER A 98 0.59 1.04 5.89
CA SER A 98 -0.61 0.52 6.52
C SER A 98 -0.36 -0.89 7.06
N PRO A 99 -1.03 -1.31 8.15
CA PRO A 99 -0.82 -2.64 8.74
C PRO A 99 -1.01 -3.79 7.77
N ARG A 100 -1.98 -3.67 6.85
CA ARG A 100 -2.23 -4.66 5.80
C ARG A 100 -1.04 -4.77 4.83
N VAL A 101 -0.53 -3.63 4.36
CA VAL A 101 0.56 -3.59 3.37
C VAL A 101 1.86 -4.04 4.01
N ALA A 102 2.13 -3.64 5.25
CA ALA A 102 3.27 -4.12 6.03
C ALA A 102 3.28 -5.65 6.15
N ARG A 103 2.14 -6.29 6.47
CA ARG A 103 2.02 -7.75 6.51
C ARG A 103 2.31 -8.40 5.16
N GLN A 104 1.72 -7.89 4.09
CA GLN A 104 1.97 -8.40 2.74
C GLN A 104 3.45 -8.31 2.34
N CYS A 105 4.13 -7.22 2.71
CA CYS A 105 5.57 -7.10 2.47
C CYS A 105 6.39 -8.15 3.23
N VAL A 106 6.01 -8.49 4.47
CA VAL A 106 6.70 -9.50 5.27
C VAL A 106 6.41 -10.92 4.77
N GLU A 107 5.17 -11.22 4.38
CA GLU A 107 4.82 -12.53 3.78
C GLU A 107 5.61 -12.79 2.48
N LEU A 108 5.78 -11.76 1.64
CA LEU A 108 6.60 -11.84 0.43
C LEU A 108 8.10 -11.97 0.72
N TRP A 109 8.55 -11.50 1.89
CA TRP A 109 9.94 -11.61 2.31
C TRP A 109 10.26 -13.02 2.82
N ASP A 110 9.37 -13.60 3.62
CA ASP A 110 9.51 -14.93 4.22
C ASP A 110 9.50 -16.03 3.15
N THR A 111 8.71 -15.86 2.10
CA THR A 111 8.68 -16.78 0.94
C THR A 111 9.94 -16.76 0.06
N GLN A 112 10.93 -15.91 0.35
CA GLN A 112 12.19 -15.80 -0.39
C GLN A 112 13.42 -16.24 0.43
N GLN A 113 13.23 -16.70 1.68
CA GLN A 113 14.29 -17.25 2.54
C GLN A 113 14.27 -18.78 2.54
#